data_AF-A0A8J7SR01-F1
#
_entry.id   AF-A0A8J7SR01-F1
#
_cell.length_a   1.000
_cell.length_b   1.000
_cell.length_c   1.000
_cell.angle_alpha   90.00
_cell.angle_beta   90.00
_cell.angle_gamma   90.00
#
_symmetry.space_group_name_H-M   'P 1'
#
loop_
_entity.id
_entity.type
_entity.pdbx_description
1 polymer ?
#
loop_
_entity_poly.entity_id
_entity_poly.type
_entity_poly.pdbx_seq_one_letter_code
_entity_poly.pdbx_strand_id
1 'polypeptide(L)' 'MVDDSPEKTQNNYGNAIYPNEFIGNLEDDELLYLLKYLKTLKDKTNVRGIEKRGWRSFLEAKLD' A
#
# COMPACT_ATOMS: atom_id res chain seq x y z
N MET A 1 -8.85 -2.06 -0.26
CA MET A 1 -9.13 -0.79 -0.95
C MET A 1 -7.82 -0.04 -1.01
N VAL A 2 -7.45 0.48 -2.17
CA VAL A 2 -6.29 1.36 -2.30
C VAL A 2 -6.88 2.76 -2.41
N ASP A 3 -6.61 3.60 -1.42
CA ASP A 3 -7.18 4.94 -1.32
C ASP A 3 -6.16 5.83 -0.59
N ASP A 4 -6.08 7.09 -0.98
CA ASP A 4 -5.14 8.07 -0.42
C ASP A 4 -5.63 8.66 0.92
N SER A 5 -6.89 8.43 1.27
CA SER A 5 -7.55 9.11 2.39
C SER A 5 -7.95 8.15 3.52
N PRO A 6 -7.42 8.31 4.74
CA PRO A 6 -7.84 7.54 5.92
C PRO A 6 -9.33 7.65 6.21
N GLU A 7 -9.91 8.84 5.96
CA GLU A 7 -11.29 9.20 6.24
C GLU A 7 -12.30 8.38 5.42
N LYS A 8 -11.93 7.96 4.21
CA LYS A 8 -12.78 7.14 3.33
C LYS A 8 -12.82 5.67 3.75
N THR A 9 -12.01 5.27 4.72
CA THR A 9 -11.88 3.86 5.16
C THR A 9 -12.15 3.64 6.64
N GLN A 10 -12.84 4.59 7.29
CA GLN A 10 -13.08 4.59 8.75
C GLN A 10 -13.75 3.33 9.33
N ASN A 11 -14.42 2.53 8.50
CA ASN A 11 -15.04 1.26 8.90
C ASN A 11 -14.26 0.02 8.42
N ASN A 12 -13.08 0.20 7.83
CA ASN A 12 -12.31 -0.87 7.17
C ASN A 12 -10.79 -0.62 7.17
N TYR A 13 -10.24 -0.09 8.26
CA TYR A 13 -8.83 0.26 8.41
C TYR A 13 -7.86 -0.90 8.07
N GLY A 14 -8.27 -2.14 8.34
CA GLY A 14 -7.47 -3.33 8.06
C GLY A 14 -7.35 -3.68 6.57
N ASN A 15 -8.07 -3.03 5.67
CA ASN A 15 -8.03 -3.30 4.22
C ASN A 15 -7.52 -2.14 3.37
N ALA A 16 -7.19 -1.01 3.99
CA ALA A 16 -6.68 0.15 3.29
C ALA A 16 -5.17 0.03 3.08
N ILE A 17 -4.72 0.29 1.85
CA ILE A 17 -3.33 0.64 1.55
C ILE A 17 -3.39 2.12 1.17
N TYR A 18 -2.48 2.92 1.74
CA TYR A 18 -2.40 4.36 1.54
C TYR A 18 -1.13 4.69 0.76
N PRO A 19 -1.17 4.75 -0.58
CA PRO A 19 -0.12 5.36 -1.37
C PRO A 19 -0.13 6.89 -1.20
N ASN A 20 1.01 7.50 -1.45
CA ASN A 20 1.15 8.95 -1.52
C ASN A 20 0.33 9.53 -2.67
N GLU A 21 -0.17 10.75 -2.49
CA GLU A 21 -0.88 11.49 -3.53
C GLU A 21 0.07 11.85 -4.69
N PHE A 22 -0.44 11.74 -5.91
CA PHE A 22 0.27 12.21 -7.09
C PHE A 22 0.13 13.73 -7.27
N ILE A 23 1.19 14.47 -6.95
CA ILE A 23 1.21 15.94 -7.02
C ILE A 23 1.75 16.50 -8.35
N GLY A 24 1.80 15.67 -9.41
CA GLY A 24 2.34 16.07 -10.73
C GLY A 24 3.83 15.83 -10.93
N ASN A 25 4.49 15.09 -10.02
CA ASN A 25 5.89 14.70 -10.17
C ASN A 25 6.06 13.61 -11.23
N LEU A 26 6.68 13.90 -12.38
CA LEU A 26 6.90 12.92 -13.45
C LEU A 26 7.88 11.79 -13.08
N GLU A 27 8.67 11.98 -12.03
CA GLU A 27 9.59 10.96 -11.49
C GLU A 27 8.92 10.10 -10.40
N ASP A 28 7.62 10.27 -10.16
CA ASP A 28 6.87 9.47 -9.20
C ASP A 28 6.87 7.98 -9.59
N ASP A 29 7.24 7.13 -8.63
CA ASP A 29 7.30 5.68 -8.79
C ASP A 29 6.29 4.94 -7.91
N GLU A 30 5.33 5.64 -7.30
CA GLU A 30 4.49 5.13 -6.23
C GLU A 30 3.68 3.90 -6.68
N LEU A 31 3.13 3.94 -7.89
CA LEU A 31 2.39 2.81 -8.47
C LEU A 31 3.28 1.59 -8.75
N LEU A 32 4.57 1.79 -9.06
CA LEU A 32 5.51 0.70 -9.27
C LEU A 32 5.80 -0.03 -7.95
N TYR A 33 5.95 0.71 -6.86
CA TYR A 33 6.09 0.13 -5.53
C TYR A 33 4.80 -0.54 -5.10
N LEU A 34 3.64 0.09 -5.32
CA LEU A 34 2.35 -0.51 -5.02
C LEU A 34 2.18 -1.87 -5.72
N LEU A 35 2.55 -1.96 -7.00
CA LEU A 35 2.55 -3.23 -7.73
C LEU A 35 3.43 -4.29 -7.06
N LYS A 36 4.65 -3.94 -6.64
CA LYS A 36 5.55 -4.85 -5.94
C LYS A 36 4.93 -5.33 -4.62
N TYR A 37 4.30 -4.43 -3.86
CA TYR A 37 3.65 -4.75 -2.60
C TYR A 37 2.45 -5.68 -2.79
N LEU A 38 1.57 -5.38 -3.74
CA LEU A 38 0.40 -6.20 -4.05
C LEU A 38 0.79 -7.63 -4.46
N LYS A 39 1.92 -7.80 -5.17
CA LYS A 39 2.46 -9.13 -5.48
C LYS A 39 2.84 -9.94 -4.22
N THR A 40 3.19 -9.29 -3.10
CA THR A 40 3.46 -9.99 -1.83
C THR A 40 2.20 -10.50 -1.14
N LEU A 41 1.05 -9.90 -1.47
CA LEU A 41 -0.25 -10.23 -0.90
C LEU A 41 -1.03 -11.25 -1.74
N LYS A 42 -0.70 -11.41 -3.03
CA LYS A 42 -1.50 -12.17 -4.01
C LYS A 42 -1.81 -13.61 -3.59
N ASP A 43 -0.88 -14.26 -2.88
CA ASP A 43 -0.98 -15.68 -2.48
C ASP A 43 -1.47 -15.84 -1.03
N LYS A 44 -1.88 -14.74 -0.36
CA LYS A 44 -2.32 -14.77 1.04
C LYS A 44 -3.82 -15.03 1.11
N THR A 45 -4.21 -16.13 1.76
CA THR A 45 -5.62 -16.53 1.96
C THR A 45 -6.42 -15.52 2.78
N ASN A 46 -5.78 -14.80 3.70
CA ASN A 46 -6.42 -13.77 4.51
C ASN A 46 -5.53 -12.52 4.59
N VAL A 47 -5.86 -11.53 3.77
CA VAL A 47 -5.16 -10.24 3.76
C VAL A 47 -5.64 -9.28 4.86
N ARG A 48 -6.79 -9.51 5.51
CA ARG A 48 -7.34 -8.58 6.53
C ARG A 48 -6.45 -8.45 7.76
N GLY A 49 -5.74 -9.51 8.13
CA GLY A 49 -4.85 -9.51 9.29
C GLY A 49 -3.48 -8.87 9.07
N ILE A 50 -3.20 -8.41 7.85
CA ILE A 50 -1.90 -7.83 7.49
C ILE A 50 -1.92 -6.33 7.80
N GLU A 51 -0.93 -5.85 8.55
CA GLU A 51 -0.64 -4.42 8.73
C GLU A 51 -0.18 -3.85 7.36
N LYS A 52 -0.87 -2.81 6.85
CA LYS A 52 -0.58 -2.21 5.53
C LYS A 52 -0.18 -0.73 5.58
N ARG A 53 -0.15 -0.08 6.75
CA ARG A 53 0.26 1.33 6.86
C ARG A 53 1.77 1.47 6.66
N GLY A 54 2.55 0.45 7.03
CA GLY A 54 4.00 0.40 6.78
C GLY A 54 4.41 -0.22 5.44
N TRP A 55 3.51 -0.29 4.45
CA TRP A 55 3.73 -1.07 3.22
C TRP A 55 4.96 -0.63 2.40
N ARG A 56 5.26 0.68 2.35
CA ARG A 56 6.41 1.25 1.64
C ARG A 56 7.72 0.87 2.34
N SER A 57 7.82 1.14 3.64
CA SER A 57 8.99 0.77 4.45
C SER A 57 9.25 -0.74 4.47
N PHE A 58 8.18 -1.56 4.43
CA PHE A 58 8.31 -3.01 4.30
C PHE A 58 8.97 -3.44 2.98
N LEU A 59 8.67 -2.75 1.87
CA LEU A 59 9.34 -3.03 0.60
C LEU A 59 10.79 -2.56 0.61
N GLU A 60 11.06 -1.37 1.15
CA GLU A 60 12.41 -0.81 1.25
C GLU A 60 13.32 -1.74 2.08
N ALA A 61 12.87 -2.19 3.24
CA ALA A 61 13.61 -3.14 4.08
C ALA A 61 13.81 -4.54 3.47
N LYS A 62 13.14 -4.84 2.35
CA LYS A 62 13.33 -6.10 1.59
C LYS A 62 14.26 -5.95 0.39
N LEU A 63 14.62 -4.72 0.02
CA LEU A 63 15.54 -4.42 -1.07
C LEU A 63 16.99 -4.28 -0.58
N ASP A 64 17.19 -4.16 0.73
CA ASP A 64 18.47 -4.30 1.44
C ASP A 64 18.83 -5.77 1.72
#